data_AF-A0A833SSF4-F1
#
_entry.id   AF-A0A833SSF4-F1
#
_cell.length_a   1.000
_cell.length_b   1.000
_cell.length_c   1.000
_cell.angle_alpha   90.00
_cell.angle_beta   90.00
_cell.angle_gamma   90.00
#
_symmetry.space_group_name_H-M   'P 1'
#
loop_
_entity.id
_entity.type
_entity.pdbx_description
1 polymer ?
#
loop_
_entity_poly.entity_id
_entity_poly.type
_entity_poly.pdbx_seq_one_letter_code
_entity_poly.pdbx_strand_id
1 'polypeptide(L)'
;MNYNLVHVPLLESEKRDEGEDIPPVFLNTSVTFNWITLLVVGLYQTVEFALMWTKVKSIGAQQSEYPQHVGKHLITLALREGAAKDFWFWFVLAVNFATVTCLLATWRHAYRLSLNDTLCFTFALCCALQWCSLVRYMQVNTRFHILGLTLRRGLPRVMQFLVGVLPIFVGFVLFGTVMFGAKVPRFQTASSTATTLFSVANGDEIHDTFNDVAYTPWVGQIYVYSYMILFSYVVLMVCIGIIEDAFFSAVFPASWPTLDNRQHDYRRTPGHPHHQSVH
;
A
#
# COMPACT_ATOMS: atom_id res chain seq x y z
N MET A 1 -29.72 -23.80 -19.23
CA MET A 1 -29.73 -22.46 -19.88
C MET A 1 -29.13 -22.62 -21.26
N ASN A 2 -29.98 -22.58 -22.29
CA ASN A 2 -29.59 -22.67 -23.70
C ASN A 2 -29.13 -21.28 -24.15
N TYR A 3 -27.83 -21.09 -24.37
CA TYR A 3 -27.33 -19.86 -24.98
C TYR A 3 -27.39 -20.00 -26.49
N ASN A 4 -28.43 -19.41 -27.08
CA ASN A 4 -28.54 -19.23 -28.52
C ASN A 4 -27.51 -18.16 -28.94
N LEU A 5 -26.33 -18.62 -29.37
CA LEU A 5 -25.36 -17.75 -30.04
C LEU A 5 -25.94 -17.40 -31.41
N VAL A 6 -26.52 -16.21 -31.52
CA VAL A 6 -26.91 -15.62 -32.80
C VAL A 6 -25.63 -15.45 -33.61
N HIS A 7 -25.45 -16.30 -34.61
CA HIS A 7 -24.41 -16.15 -35.62
C HIS A 7 -24.65 -14.84 -36.36
N VAL A 8 -23.85 -13.83 -36.04
CA VAL A 8 -23.74 -12.61 -36.86
C VAL A 8 -23.06 -13.04 -38.18
N PRO A 9 -23.72 -12.88 -39.34
CA PRO A 9 -23.11 -13.22 -40.61
C PRO A 9 -21.98 -12.21 -40.88
N LEU A 10 -20.77 -12.73 -41.07
CA LEU A 10 -19.66 -11.99 -41.67
C LEU A 10 -20.02 -11.72 -43.14
N LEU A 11 -20.75 -10.64 -43.37
CA LEU A 11 -20.93 -10.05 -44.69
C LEU A 11 -19.58 -9.49 -45.15
N GLU A 12 -18.92 -10.32 -45.94
CA GLU A 12 -18.41 -10.00 -47.28
C GLU A 12 -17.57 -8.72 -47.43
N SER A 13 -16.36 -8.95 -47.92
CA SER A 13 -15.35 -7.98 -48.30
C SER A 13 -15.88 -6.94 -49.29
N GLU A 14 -16.55 -5.90 -48.78
CA GLU A 14 -16.81 -4.68 -49.53
C GLU A 14 -15.83 -3.61 -49.05
N LYS A 15 -14.96 -3.17 -49.97
CA LYS A 15 -14.08 -2.01 -49.84
C LYS A 15 -14.93 -0.81 -49.41
N ARG A 16 -15.01 -0.54 -48.11
CA ARG A 16 -15.58 0.69 -47.58
C ARG A 16 -14.49 1.73 -47.51
N ASP A 17 -14.74 2.84 -48.20
CA ASP A 17 -13.87 3.99 -48.38
C ASP A 17 -13.14 4.43 -47.10
N GLU A 18 -11.89 4.81 -47.30
CA GLU A 18 -11.09 5.60 -46.38
C GLU A 18 -11.83 6.93 -46.07
N GLY A 19 -12.54 6.99 -44.95
CA GLY A 19 -13.22 8.23 -44.55
C GLY A 19 -14.21 8.13 -43.41
N GLU A 20 -14.16 7.08 -42.58
CA GLU A 20 -14.99 7.04 -41.36
C GLU A 20 -14.21 7.74 -40.25
N ASP A 21 -14.51 9.04 -40.08
CA ASP A 21 -13.99 9.95 -39.07
C ASP A 21 -14.01 9.30 -37.67
N ILE A 22 -12.87 8.71 -37.29
CA ILE A 22 -12.57 8.42 -35.89
C ILE A 22 -12.47 9.80 -35.24
N PRO A 23 -13.33 10.17 -34.27
CA PRO A 23 -13.25 11.48 -33.67
C PRO A 23 -11.84 11.63 -33.10
N PRO A 24 -11.14 12.74 -33.40
CA PRO A 24 -9.79 12.95 -32.92
C PRO A 24 -9.83 12.85 -31.40
N VAL A 25 -9.20 11.80 -30.86
CA VAL A 25 -9.05 11.52 -29.41
C VAL A 25 -8.53 12.74 -28.65
N PHE A 26 -7.96 13.71 -29.38
CA PHE A 26 -7.58 15.06 -29.01
C PHE A 26 -8.67 15.93 -28.36
N LEU A 27 -9.96 15.65 -28.54
CA LEU A 27 -11.05 16.44 -27.96
C LEU A 27 -11.88 15.67 -26.93
N ASN A 28 -11.31 14.61 -26.34
CA ASN A 28 -11.87 14.05 -25.12
C ASN A 28 -11.42 14.90 -23.93
N THR A 29 -12.37 15.56 -23.27
CA THR A 29 -12.16 16.33 -22.03
C THR A 29 -11.34 15.57 -20.99
N SER A 30 -11.44 14.23 -20.97
CA SER A 30 -10.68 13.33 -20.10
C SER A 30 -9.18 13.29 -20.41
N VAL A 31 -8.78 13.31 -21.68
CA VAL A 31 -7.36 13.29 -22.10
C VAL A 31 -6.71 14.63 -21.77
N THR A 32 -7.40 15.73 -22.05
CA THR A 32 -6.94 17.09 -21.72
C THR A 32 -6.78 17.26 -20.20
N PHE A 33 -7.74 16.78 -19.41
CA PHE A 33 -7.65 16.79 -17.95
C PHE A 33 -6.44 16.01 -17.43
N ASN A 34 -6.16 14.82 -17.97
CA ASN A 34 -4.98 14.02 -17.60
C ASN A 34 -3.65 14.72 -17.93
N TRP A 35 -3.56 15.38 -19.08
CA TRP A 35 -2.37 16.15 -19.44
C TRP A 35 -2.15 17.35 -18.51
N ILE A 36 -3.23 18.06 -18.16
CA ILE A 36 -3.17 19.19 -17.22
C ILE A 36 -2.72 18.71 -15.83
N THR A 37 -3.30 17.61 -15.32
CA THR A 37 -2.93 17.09 -13.99
C THR A 37 -1.48 16.65 -13.93
N LEU A 38 -0.95 16.00 -14.97
CA LEU A 38 0.47 15.64 -15.05
C LEU A 38 1.39 16.84 -15.12
N LEU A 39 1.01 17.89 -15.85
CA LEU A 39 1.78 19.12 -15.93
C LEU A 39 1.88 19.77 -14.55
N VAL A 40 0.77 19.86 -13.82
CA VAL A 40 0.73 20.40 -12.46
C VAL A 40 1.61 19.57 -11.52
N VAL A 41 1.49 18.24 -11.57
CA VAL A 41 2.29 17.33 -10.73
C VAL A 41 3.78 17.41 -11.11
N GLY A 42 4.10 17.50 -12.40
CA GLY A 42 5.46 17.64 -12.91
C GLY A 42 6.11 18.95 -12.48
N LEU A 43 5.39 20.07 -12.56
CA LEU A 43 5.83 21.38 -12.08
C LEU A 43 6.06 21.37 -10.56
N TYR A 44 5.17 20.73 -9.81
CA TYR A 44 5.37 20.58 -8.37
C TYR A 44 6.64 19.77 -8.06
N GLN A 45 6.87 18.67 -8.78
CA GLN A 45 8.04 17.82 -8.59
C GLN A 45 9.35 18.54 -8.95
N THR A 46 9.35 19.40 -9.98
CA THR A 46 10.55 20.18 -10.35
C THR A 46 10.86 21.26 -9.33
N VAL A 47 9.84 21.91 -8.74
CA VAL A 47 10.00 22.85 -7.63
C VAL A 47 10.57 22.15 -6.40
N GLU A 48 10.03 20.99 -6.02
CA GLU A 48 10.56 20.16 -4.92
C GLU A 48 12.02 19.74 -5.14
N PHE A 49 12.36 19.32 -6.37
CA PHE A 49 13.74 18.99 -6.72
C PHE A 49 14.66 20.22 -6.65
N ALA A 50 14.18 21.39 -7.11
CA ALA A 50 14.93 22.64 -7.02
C ALA A 50 15.16 23.06 -5.56
N LEU A 51 14.17 22.92 -4.68
CA LEU A 51 14.30 23.19 -3.25
C LEU A 51 15.27 22.22 -2.57
N MET A 52 15.22 20.93 -2.93
CA MET A 52 16.19 19.95 -2.43
C MET A 52 17.60 20.28 -2.92
N TRP A 53 17.74 20.68 -4.19
CA TRP A 53 19.02 21.07 -4.79
C TRP A 53 19.61 22.33 -4.13
N THR A 54 18.79 23.33 -3.84
CA THR A 54 19.25 24.54 -3.13
C THR A 54 19.63 24.23 -1.69
N LYS A 55 18.91 23.34 -1.00
CA LYS A 55 19.25 22.84 0.34
C LYS A 55 20.56 22.04 0.37
N VAL A 56 20.81 21.22 -0.66
CA VAL A 56 22.09 20.52 -0.83
C VAL A 56 23.23 21.53 -1.05
N LYS A 57 22.98 22.55 -1.89
CA LYS A 57 23.97 23.58 -2.19
C LYS A 57 24.28 24.46 -0.98
N SER A 58 23.31 24.79 -0.12
CA SER A 58 23.54 25.57 1.09
C SER A 58 24.35 24.81 2.13
N ILE A 59 24.11 23.51 2.30
CA ILE A 59 24.93 22.63 3.15
C ILE A 59 26.37 22.54 2.61
N GLY A 60 26.53 22.46 1.28
CA GLY A 60 27.84 22.49 0.64
C GLY A 60 28.59 23.82 0.82
N ALA A 61 27.87 24.95 0.84
CA ALA A 61 28.47 26.28 1.03
C ALA A 61 28.88 26.53 2.50
N GLN A 62 28.14 26.01 3.47
CA GLN A 62 28.41 26.16 4.90
C GLN A 62 29.65 25.38 5.38
N GLN A 63 30.14 24.41 4.59
CA GLN A 63 31.25 23.52 4.96
C GLN A 63 32.60 23.90 4.34
N SER A 64 32.70 25.05 3.63
CA SER A 64 33.95 25.52 3.00
C SER A 64 35.07 25.89 4.01
N GLU A 65 34.86 25.70 5.31
CA GLU A 65 35.77 26.09 6.39
C GLU A 65 36.54 24.90 7.04
N TYR A 66 36.49 23.67 6.47
CA TYR A 66 37.16 22.46 7.03
C TYR A 66 37.98 21.64 6.00
N PRO A 67 39.03 20.89 6.39
CA PRO A 67 40.04 20.34 5.46
C PRO A 67 39.50 19.24 4.52
N GLN A 68 40.07 19.22 3.31
CA GLN A 68 39.37 18.88 2.06
C GLN A 68 39.42 17.40 1.62
N HIS A 69 40.13 16.51 2.34
CA HIS A 69 40.42 15.14 1.86
C HIS A 69 39.64 14.01 2.57
N VAL A 70 39.37 14.14 3.87
CA VAL A 70 38.55 13.15 4.64
C VAL A 70 37.05 13.43 4.47
N GLY A 71 36.68 14.69 4.24
CA GLY A 71 35.29 15.10 4.10
C GLY A 71 34.57 14.48 2.90
N LYS A 72 35.20 14.37 1.71
CA LYS A 72 34.50 13.99 0.47
C LYS A 72 33.80 12.62 0.56
N HIS A 73 34.42 11.63 1.21
CA HIS A 73 33.86 10.29 1.36
C HIS A 73 32.74 10.24 2.42
N LEU A 74 32.91 10.95 3.53
CA LEU A 74 31.88 11.08 4.58
C LEU A 74 30.67 11.89 4.08
N ILE A 75 30.91 12.87 3.20
CA ILE A 75 29.92 13.74 2.56
C ILE A 75 29.09 12.95 1.55
N THR A 76 29.69 12.14 0.66
CA THR A 76 28.92 11.26 -0.23
C THR A 76 28.03 10.30 0.54
N LEU A 77 28.46 9.87 1.73
CA LEU A 77 27.70 8.96 2.58
C LEU A 77 26.56 9.70 3.31
N ALA A 78 26.80 10.89 3.87
CA ALA A 78 25.79 11.71 4.53
C ALA A 78 24.74 12.30 3.55
N LEU A 79 25.16 12.65 2.33
CA LEU A 79 24.25 13.06 1.25
C LEU A 79 23.43 11.89 0.71
N ARG A 80 24.04 10.70 0.58
CA ARG A 80 23.32 9.46 0.27
C ARG A 80 22.31 9.14 1.37
N GLU A 81 22.65 9.33 2.64
CA GLU A 81 21.74 9.10 3.76
C GLU A 81 20.64 10.15 3.88
N GLY A 82 20.92 11.43 3.60
CA GLY A 82 19.94 12.52 3.63
C GLY A 82 18.96 12.48 2.44
N ALA A 83 19.47 12.19 1.23
CA ALA A 83 18.64 12.02 0.04
C ALA A 83 17.92 10.67 0.00
N ALA A 84 18.50 9.59 0.53
CA ALA A 84 17.80 8.30 0.64
C ALA A 84 16.74 8.26 1.76
N LYS A 85 16.81 9.19 2.74
CA LYS A 85 15.86 9.23 3.86
C LYS A 85 14.44 9.58 3.44
N ASP A 86 14.27 10.39 2.39
CA ASP A 86 12.96 10.73 1.87
C ASP A 86 12.49 9.67 0.86
N PHE A 87 12.27 8.44 1.35
CA PHE A 87 11.70 7.33 0.58
C PHE A 87 10.46 7.76 -0.21
N TRP A 88 9.61 8.59 0.39
CA TRP A 88 8.40 9.13 -0.22
C TRP A 88 8.69 10.07 -1.41
N PHE A 89 9.81 10.79 -1.42
CA PHE A 89 10.19 11.63 -2.55
C PHE A 89 10.54 10.77 -3.77
N TRP A 90 11.37 9.75 -3.58
CA TRP A 90 11.76 8.81 -4.64
C TRP A 90 10.59 7.99 -5.14
N PHE A 91 9.70 7.55 -4.24
CA PHE A 91 8.47 6.85 -4.60
C PHE A 91 7.59 7.69 -5.52
N VAL A 92 7.30 8.95 -5.15
CA VAL A 92 6.48 9.85 -5.97
C VAL A 92 7.15 10.17 -7.31
N LEU A 93 8.47 10.37 -7.34
CA LEU A 93 9.22 10.59 -8.57
C LEU A 93 9.12 9.39 -9.52
N ALA A 94 9.30 8.17 -9.00
CA ALA A 94 9.22 6.94 -9.77
C ALA A 94 7.80 6.70 -10.33
N VAL A 95 6.76 6.93 -9.51
CA VAL A 95 5.35 6.82 -9.93
C VAL A 95 5.04 7.83 -11.03
N ASN A 96 5.42 9.09 -10.87
CA ASN A 96 5.20 10.12 -11.90
C ASN A 96 5.91 9.77 -13.22
N PHE A 97 7.16 9.29 -13.17
CA PHE A 97 7.87 8.84 -14.36
C PHE A 97 7.17 7.66 -15.04
N ALA A 98 6.75 6.66 -14.27
CA ALA A 98 5.99 5.52 -14.77
C ALA A 98 4.68 5.98 -15.45
N THR A 99 3.92 6.87 -14.81
CA THR A 99 2.67 7.42 -15.36
C THR A 99 2.90 8.17 -16.68
N VAL A 100 3.95 9.00 -16.78
CA VAL A 100 4.30 9.71 -18.03
C VAL A 100 4.70 8.74 -19.13
N THR A 101 5.54 7.75 -18.84
CA THR A 101 5.93 6.73 -19.84
C THR A 101 4.74 5.91 -20.33
N CYS A 102 3.82 5.58 -19.42
CA CYS A 102 2.61 4.84 -19.77
C CYS A 102 1.67 5.68 -20.64
N LEU A 103 1.53 6.98 -20.36
CA LEU A 103 0.71 7.88 -21.17
C LEU A 103 1.31 8.18 -22.55
N LEU A 104 2.64 8.26 -22.66
CA LEU A 104 3.31 8.33 -23.95
C LEU A 104 3.13 7.04 -24.77
N ALA A 105 3.14 5.89 -24.09
CA ALA A 105 2.91 4.59 -24.74
C ALA A 105 1.46 4.45 -25.24
N THR A 106 0.47 4.87 -24.44
CA THR A 106 -0.94 4.86 -24.84
C THR A 106 -1.23 5.90 -25.92
N TRP A 107 -0.59 7.06 -25.87
CA TRP A 107 -0.66 8.07 -26.94
C TRP A 107 -0.18 7.50 -28.28
N ARG A 108 0.95 6.80 -28.28
CA ARG A 108 1.54 6.24 -29.51
C ARG A 108 0.78 5.03 -30.04
N HIS A 109 0.09 4.29 -29.17
CA HIS A 109 -0.55 3.02 -29.52
C HIS A 109 -1.88 2.78 -28.79
N ALA A 110 -2.83 3.72 -28.92
CA ALA A 110 -4.13 3.62 -28.24
C ALA A 110 -4.86 2.29 -28.53
N TYR A 111 -4.77 1.80 -29.76
CA TYR A 111 -5.36 0.52 -30.18
C TYR A 111 -4.70 -0.71 -29.51
N ARG A 112 -3.39 -0.66 -29.20
CA ARG A 112 -2.69 -1.80 -28.57
C ARG A 112 -2.93 -1.90 -27.06
N LEU A 113 -3.45 -0.85 -26.43
CA LEU A 113 -3.74 -0.88 -24.99
C LEU A 113 -4.86 -1.88 -24.66
N SER A 114 -5.92 -1.93 -25.48
CA SER A 114 -7.04 -2.85 -25.26
C SER A 114 -6.71 -4.31 -25.60
N LEU A 115 -5.65 -4.54 -26.38
CA LEU A 115 -5.28 -5.88 -26.86
C LEU A 115 -4.17 -6.53 -26.03
N ASN A 116 -3.51 -5.78 -25.14
CA ASN A 116 -2.37 -6.28 -24.38
C ASN A 116 -2.63 -6.13 -22.88
N ASP A 117 -2.96 -7.25 -22.24
CA ASP A 117 -3.26 -7.33 -20.80
C ASP A 117 -2.14 -6.78 -19.92
N THR A 118 -0.89 -6.93 -20.35
CA THR A 118 0.27 -6.40 -19.60
C THR A 118 0.27 -4.88 -19.62
N LEU A 119 0.01 -4.25 -20.77
CA LEU A 119 -0.08 -2.80 -20.86
C LEU A 119 -1.26 -2.26 -20.07
N CYS A 120 -2.42 -2.93 -20.15
CA CYS A 120 -3.60 -2.59 -19.37
C CYS A 120 -3.32 -2.64 -17.86
N PHE A 121 -2.70 -3.72 -17.37
CA PHE A 121 -2.30 -3.87 -15.97
C PHE A 121 -1.33 -2.77 -15.52
N THR A 122 -0.27 -2.51 -16.30
CA THR A 122 0.71 -1.48 -15.95
C THR A 122 0.08 -0.08 -15.88
N PHE A 123 -0.81 0.25 -16.81
CA PHE A 123 -1.52 1.53 -16.80
C PHE A 123 -2.46 1.65 -15.60
N ALA A 124 -3.26 0.61 -15.33
CA ALA A 124 -4.16 0.58 -14.18
C ALA A 124 -3.40 0.73 -12.85
N LEU A 125 -2.25 0.05 -12.73
CA LEU A 125 -1.39 0.15 -11.55
C LEU A 125 -0.79 1.56 -11.40
N CYS A 126 -0.31 2.17 -12.49
CA CYS A 126 0.19 3.55 -12.45
C CYS A 126 -0.90 4.54 -12.02
N CYS A 127 -2.11 4.42 -12.57
CA CYS A 127 -3.26 5.23 -12.18
C CYS A 127 -3.58 5.07 -10.68
N ALA A 128 -3.61 3.84 -10.16
CA ALA A 128 -3.85 3.60 -8.74
C ALA A 128 -2.75 4.19 -7.83
N LEU A 129 -1.48 3.98 -8.17
CA LEU A 129 -0.34 4.51 -7.41
C LEU A 129 -0.27 6.04 -7.44
N GLN A 130 -0.75 6.67 -8.52
CA GLN A 130 -0.86 8.12 -8.59
C GLN A 130 -1.78 8.67 -7.49
N TRP A 131 -2.92 8.02 -7.24
CA TRP A 131 -3.81 8.39 -6.13
C TRP A 131 -3.16 8.19 -4.77
N CYS A 132 -2.36 7.13 -4.59
CA CYS A 132 -1.58 6.95 -3.35
C CYS A 132 -0.58 8.09 -3.10
N SER A 133 -0.06 8.73 -4.16
CA SER A 133 0.85 9.87 -4.03
C SER A 133 0.19 11.09 -3.38
N LEU A 134 -1.15 11.23 -3.45
CA LEU A 134 -1.90 12.31 -2.79
C LEU A 134 -1.76 12.27 -1.26
N VAL A 135 -1.49 11.10 -0.67
CA VAL A 135 -1.28 10.96 0.78
C VAL A 135 -0.13 11.84 1.29
N ARG A 136 0.89 12.09 0.45
CA ARG A 136 1.98 13.04 0.78
C ARG A 136 1.47 14.49 0.88
N TYR A 137 0.57 14.87 -0.02
CA TYR A 137 0.05 16.24 -0.12
C TYR A 137 -1.01 16.57 0.95
N MET A 138 -1.58 15.53 1.58
CA MET A 138 -2.49 15.69 2.72
C MET A 138 -1.84 16.32 3.96
N GLN A 139 -0.51 16.49 3.99
CA GLN A 139 0.23 17.09 5.10
C GLN A 139 0.04 18.61 5.26
N VAL A 140 -0.59 19.28 4.30
CA VAL A 140 -0.81 20.75 4.32
C VAL A 140 -1.82 21.17 5.40
N ASN A 141 -2.76 20.30 5.76
CA ASN A 141 -3.73 20.56 6.83
C ASN A 141 -3.39 19.73 8.07
N THR A 142 -3.39 20.36 9.25
CA THR A 142 -3.04 19.72 10.53
C THR A 142 -3.90 18.49 10.84
N ARG A 143 -5.18 18.49 10.47
CA ARG A 143 -6.08 17.32 10.69
C ARG A 143 -5.73 16.14 9.78
N PHE A 144 -5.45 16.40 8.51
CA PHE A 144 -5.09 15.36 7.54
C PHE A 144 -3.66 14.85 7.73
N HIS A 145 -2.77 15.68 8.29
CA HIS A 145 -1.43 15.28 8.69
C HIS A 145 -1.46 14.15 9.74
N ILE A 146 -2.33 14.24 10.75
CA ILE A 146 -2.48 13.20 11.79
C ILE A 146 -2.89 11.86 11.17
N LEU A 147 -3.81 11.86 10.21
CA LEU A 147 -4.24 10.65 9.51
C LEU A 147 -3.08 10.00 8.74
N GLY A 148 -2.33 10.80 7.96
CA GLY A 148 -1.16 10.31 7.22
C GLY A 148 -0.08 9.76 8.15
N LEU A 149 0.14 10.41 9.30
CA LEU A 149 1.09 9.98 10.31
C LEU A 149 0.68 8.67 10.99
N THR A 150 -0.61 8.52 11.28
CA THR A 150 -1.22 7.29 11.81
C THR A 150 -0.99 6.12 10.88
N LEU A 151 -1.34 6.27 9.59
CA LEU A 151 -1.12 5.23 8.58
C LEU A 151 0.37 4.89 8.43
N ARG A 152 1.25 5.89 8.37
CA ARG A 152 2.70 5.69 8.22
C ARG A 152 3.32 4.91 9.38
N ARG A 153 2.80 5.07 10.60
CA ARG A 153 3.28 4.36 11.79
C ARG A 153 2.59 3.02 12.01
N GLY A 154 1.28 2.96 11.74
CA GLY A 154 0.44 1.79 12.00
C GLY A 154 0.58 0.69 10.95
N LEU A 155 0.58 1.03 9.65
CA LEU A 155 0.68 0.06 8.56
C LEU A 155 1.87 -0.91 8.68
N PRO A 156 3.13 -0.47 8.90
CA PRO A 156 4.25 -1.40 9.03
C PRO A 156 4.12 -2.34 10.23
N ARG A 157 3.53 -1.86 11.34
CA ARG A 157 3.28 -2.69 12.54
C ARG A 157 2.19 -3.73 12.27
N VAL A 158 1.11 -3.35 11.60
CA VAL A 158 0.06 -4.28 11.17
C VAL A 158 0.63 -5.33 10.21
N MET A 159 1.45 -4.93 9.23
CA MET A 159 2.09 -5.86 8.31
C MET A 159 3.00 -6.87 9.02
N GLN A 160 3.79 -6.44 10.00
CA GLN A 160 4.62 -7.34 10.80
C GLN A 160 3.77 -8.35 11.58
N PHE A 161 2.67 -7.90 12.19
CA PHE A 161 1.72 -8.78 12.87
C PHE A 161 1.09 -9.79 11.91
N LEU A 162 0.61 -9.34 10.74
CA LEU A 162 0.02 -10.21 9.73
C LEU A 162 1.01 -11.25 9.20
N VAL A 163 2.27 -10.88 8.97
CA VAL A 163 3.33 -11.83 8.60
C VAL A 163 3.54 -12.88 9.70
N GLY A 164 3.44 -12.49 10.98
CA GLY A 164 3.50 -13.43 12.11
C GLY A 164 2.32 -14.41 12.17
N VAL A 165 1.12 -13.97 11.77
CA VAL A 165 -0.10 -14.81 11.76
C VAL A 165 -0.21 -15.66 10.48
N LEU A 166 0.50 -15.29 9.41
CA LEU A 166 0.43 -15.95 8.11
C LEU A 166 0.59 -17.48 8.14
N PRO A 167 1.53 -18.08 8.92
CA PRO A 167 1.65 -19.54 8.98
C PRO A 167 0.38 -20.23 9.50
N ILE A 168 -0.32 -19.60 10.44
CA ILE A 168 -1.58 -20.11 10.98
C ILE A 168 -2.67 -20.06 9.90
N PHE A 169 -2.75 -18.95 9.16
CA PHE A 169 -3.67 -18.82 8.03
C PHE A 169 -3.44 -19.90 6.98
N VAL A 170 -2.19 -20.13 6.59
CA VAL A 170 -1.82 -21.19 5.65
C VAL A 170 -2.20 -22.57 6.20
N GLY A 171 -2.04 -22.82 7.50
CA GLY A 171 -2.51 -24.04 8.15
C GLY A 171 -4.01 -24.28 7.97
N PHE A 172 -4.84 -23.25 8.20
CA PHE A 172 -6.28 -23.34 7.96
C PHE A 172 -6.62 -23.54 6.49
N VAL A 173 -5.91 -22.89 5.57
CA VAL A 173 -6.09 -23.06 4.12
C VAL A 173 -5.82 -24.51 3.72
N LEU A 174 -4.65 -25.05 4.09
CA LEU A 174 -4.27 -26.41 3.73
C LEU A 174 -5.23 -27.45 4.35
N PHE A 175 -5.62 -27.27 5.61
CA PHE A 175 -6.61 -28.13 6.24
C PHE A 175 -7.94 -28.10 5.49
N GLY A 176 -8.45 -26.89 5.17
CA GLY A 176 -9.72 -26.73 4.48
C GLY A 176 -9.68 -27.33 3.08
N THR A 177 -8.60 -27.13 2.33
CA THR A 177 -8.43 -27.70 1.00
C THR A 177 -8.41 -29.22 1.03
N VAL A 178 -7.67 -29.83 1.96
CA VAL A 178 -7.57 -31.30 2.05
C VAL A 178 -8.88 -31.92 2.55
N MET A 179 -9.53 -31.32 3.54
CA MET A 179 -10.75 -31.87 4.15
C MET A 179 -12.00 -31.67 3.30
N PHE A 180 -12.17 -30.48 2.71
CA PHE A 180 -13.40 -30.09 2.02
C PHE A 180 -13.29 -30.05 0.49
N GLY A 181 -12.07 -30.02 -0.05
CA GLY A 181 -11.85 -29.77 -1.48
C GLY A 181 -12.40 -30.83 -2.43
N ALA A 182 -12.59 -32.08 -1.97
CA ALA A 182 -13.15 -33.13 -2.81
C ALA A 182 -14.65 -32.95 -3.11
N LYS A 183 -15.38 -32.21 -2.26
CA LYS A 183 -16.86 -32.08 -2.35
C LYS A 183 -17.34 -30.66 -2.53
N VAL A 184 -16.57 -29.68 -2.04
CA VAL A 184 -16.97 -28.27 -2.05
C VAL A 184 -16.10 -27.49 -3.02
N PRO A 185 -16.67 -26.88 -4.09
CA PRO A 185 -15.92 -26.08 -5.07
C PRO A 185 -15.06 -24.98 -4.43
N ARG A 186 -15.59 -24.30 -3.41
CA ARG A 186 -14.89 -23.25 -2.67
C ARG A 186 -13.58 -23.71 -2.02
N PHE A 187 -13.47 -25.00 -1.69
CA PHE A 187 -12.29 -25.58 -1.07
C PHE A 187 -11.43 -26.42 -2.03
N GLN A 188 -11.73 -26.46 -3.34
CA GLN A 188 -11.05 -27.34 -4.28
C GLN A 188 -9.55 -27.07 -4.43
N THR A 189 -9.14 -25.81 -4.37
CA THR A 189 -7.74 -25.39 -4.50
C THR A 189 -7.34 -24.50 -3.33
N ALA A 190 -6.05 -24.52 -2.96
CA ALA A 190 -5.54 -23.66 -1.90
C ALA A 190 -5.83 -22.17 -2.17
N SER A 191 -5.82 -21.73 -3.43
CA SER A 191 -6.18 -20.35 -3.81
C SER A 191 -7.66 -20.07 -3.54
N SER A 192 -8.56 -20.95 -3.98
CA SER A 192 -10.00 -20.79 -3.73
C SER A 192 -10.31 -20.83 -2.24
N THR A 193 -9.70 -21.76 -1.49
CA THR A 193 -9.84 -21.84 -0.03
C THR A 193 -9.34 -20.56 0.63
N ALA A 194 -8.19 -20.02 0.21
CA ALA A 194 -7.67 -18.77 0.74
C ALA A 194 -8.61 -17.59 0.47
N THR A 195 -9.22 -17.52 -0.73
CA THR A 195 -10.24 -16.51 -1.04
C THR A 195 -11.47 -16.67 -0.13
N THR A 196 -12.00 -17.88 0.01
CA THR A 196 -13.17 -18.14 0.87
C THR A 196 -12.88 -17.79 2.33
N LEU A 197 -11.74 -18.24 2.88
CA LEU A 197 -11.35 -17.92 4.24
C LEU A 197 -11.09 -16.42 4.43
N PHE A 198 -10.51 -15.73 3.45
CA PHE A 198 -10.35 -14.28 3.49
C PHE A 198 -11.71 -13.56 3.53
N SER A 199 -12.68 -13.97 2.71
CA SER A 199 -14.06 -13.45 2.76
C SER A 199 -14.70 -13.67 4.13
N VAL A 200 -14.62 -14.90 4.67
CA VAL A 200 -15.16 -15.25 5.99
C VAL A 200 -14.52 -14.44 7.11
N ALA A 201 -13.20 -14.19 7.04
CA ALA A 201 -12.51 -13.38 8.04
C ALA A 201 -13.11 -11.96 8.11
N ASN A 202 -13.47 -11.38 6.96
CA ASN A 202 -14.09 -10.07 6.83
C ASN A 202 -15.61 -10.07 7.06
N GLY A 203 -16.22 -11.23 7.36
CA GLY A 203 -17.64 -11.35 7.64
C GLY A 203 -18.52 -11.61 6.41
N ASP A 204 -17.94 -11.95 5.27
CA ASP A 204 -18.67 -12.26 4.04
C ASP A 204 -18.90 -13.78 3.88
N GLU A 205 -20.01 -14.16 3.25
CA GLU A 205 -20.38 -15.55 2.92
C GLU A 205 -20.31 -16.56 4.09
N ILE A 206 -20.48 -16.11 5.34
CA ILE A 206 -20.35 -16.99 6.53
C ILE A 206 -21.39 -18.12 6.50
N HIS A 207 -22.66 -17.79 6.27
CA HIS A 207 -23.74 -18.78 6.28
C HIS A 207 -23.58 -19.83 5.16
N ASP A 208 -23.18 -19.38 3.97
CA ASP A 208 -22.93 -20.26 2.83
C ASP A 208 -21.77 -21.21 3.12
N THR A 209 -20.71 -20.72 3.77
CA THR A 209 -19.58 -21.55 4.19
C THR A 209 -20.01 -22.63 5.19
N PHE A 210 -20.92 -22.32 6.13
CA PHE A 210 -21.50 -23.31 7.04
C PHE A 210 -22.32 -24.38 6.32
N ASN A 211 -23.12 -23.99 5.34
CA ASN A 211 -23.93 -24.92 4.53
C ASN A 211 -23.03 -25.85 3.70
N ASP A 212 -21.95 -25.32 3.14
CA ASP A 212 -21.01 -26.06 2.31
C ASP A 212 -20.25 -27.15 3.10
N VAL A 213 -19.91 -26.89 4.37
CA VAL A 213 -19.21 -27.86 5.23
C VAL A 213 -20.17 -28.77 6.02
N ALA A 214 -21.49 -28.59 5.88
CA ALA A 214 -22.51 -29.26 6.68
C ALA A 214 -22.53 -30.79 6.52
N TYR A 215 -21.99 -31.32 5.42
CA TYR A 215 -21.87 -32.77 5.21
C TYR A 215 -20.94 -33.46 6.24
N THR A 216 -20.09 -32.69 6.92
CA THR A 216 -19.29 -33.09 8.08
C THR A 216 -19.67 -32.23 9.27
N PRO A 217 -20.81 -32.49 9.93
CA PRO A 217 -21.45 -31.52 10.83
C PRO A 217 -20.53 -31.10 11.98
N TRP A 218 -19.81 -32.03 12.60
CA TRP A 218 -18.90 -31.72 13.71
C TRP A 218 -17.61 -31.04 13.26
N VAL A 219 -16.93 -31.63 12.27
CA VAL A 219 -15.61 -31.14 11.83
C VAL A 219 -15.73 -29.80 11.10
N GLY A 220 -16.72 -29.67 10.21
CA GLY A 220 -17.01 -28.46 9.47
C GLY A 220 -17.39 -27.29 10.39
N GLN A 221 -18.31 -27.51 11.33
CA GLN A 221 -18.70 -26.46 12.28
C GLN A 221 -17.53 -26.03 13.16
N ILE A 222 -16.79 -26.98 13.76
CA ILE A 222 -15.63 -26.66 14.59
C ILE A 222 -14.58 -25.89 13.78
N TYR A 223 -14.32 -26.30 12.53
CA TYR A 223 -13.39 -25.61 11.64
C TYR A 223 -13.80 -24.15 11.38
N VAL A 224 -15.04 -23.90 10.95
CA VAL A 224 -15.51 -22.53 10.65
C VAL A 224 -15.59 -21.68 11.92
N TYR A 225 -16.11 -22.21 13.03
CA TYR A 225 -16.16 -21.48 14.30
C TYR A 225 -14.76 -21.13 14.84
N SER A 226 -13.83 -22.08 14.83
CA SER A 226 -12.45 -21.83 15.29
C SER A 226 -11.74 -20.81 14.41
N TYR A 227 -11.95 -20.87 13.09
CA TYR A 227 -11.43 -19.88 12.16
C TYR A 227 -12.00 -18.48 12.42
N MET A 228 -13.32 -18.35 12.58
CA MET A 228 -13.97 -17.06 12.86
C MET A 228 -13.50 -16.45 14.18
N ILE A 229 -13.43 -17.24 15.25
CA ILE A 229 -12.97 -16.75 16.56
C ILE A 229 -11.56 -16.21 16.44
N LEU A 230 -10.68 -16.95 15.78
CA LEU A 230 -9.29 -16.55 15.64
C LEU A 230 -9.12 -15.36 14.70
N PHE A 231 -9.61 -15.43 13.47
CA PHE A 231 -9.34 -14.41 12.45
C PHE A 231 -10.24 -13.19 12.57
N SER A 232 -11.56 -13.37 12.70
CA SER A 232 -12.51 -12.25 12.73
C SER A 232 -12.54 -11.53 14.07
N TYR A 233 -12.39 -12.25 15.19
CA TYR A 233 -12.46 -11.62 16.51
C TYR A 233 -11.09 -11.34 17.13
N VAL A 234 -10.08 -12.20 16.97
CA VAL A 234 -8.76 -11.93 17.56
C VAL A 234 -7.88 -11.13 16.60
N VAL A 235 -7.58 -11.66 15.42
CA VAL A 235 -6.61 -11.04 14.48
C VAL A 235 -7.08 -9.67 14.01
N LEU A 236 -8.34 -9.53 13.57
CA LEU A 236 -8.87 -8.23 13.15
C LEU A 236 -8.91 -7.21 14.30
N MET A 237 -9.31 -7.60 15.52
CA MET A 237 -9.31 -6.69 16.67
C MET A 237 -7.90 -6.22 17.03
N VAL A 238 -6.90 -7.10 16.94
CA VAL A 238 -5.49 -6.70 17.14
C VAL A 238 -5.04 -5.73 16.04
N CYS A 239 -5.41 -5.95 14.78
CA CYS A 239 -5.10 -5.00 13.70
C CYS A 239 -5.71 -3.61 13.97
N ILE A 240 -6.98 -3.56 14.40
CA ILE A 240 -7.65 -2.30 14.79
C ILE A 240 -6.91 -1.66 15.97
N GLY A 241 -6.55 -2.43 16.99
CA GLY A 241 -5.81 -1.93 18.17
C GLY A 241 -4.42 -1.36 17.82
N ILE A 242 -3.70 -1.97 16.87
CA ILE A 242 -2.41 -1.44 16.40
C ILE A 242 -2.59 -0.09 15.68
N ILE A 243 -3.65 0.06 14.87
CA ILE A 243 -3.96 1.32 14.20
C ILE A 243 -4.40 2.39 15.21
N GLU A 244 -5.20 2.01 16.20
CA GLU A 244 -5.64 2.88 17.29
C GLU A 244 -4.46 3.38 18.14
N ASP A 245 -3.52 2.51 18.49
CA ASP A 245 -2.27 2.90 19.18
C ASP A 245 -1.44 3.88 18.33
N ALA A 246 -1.33 3.62 17.03
CA ALA A 246 -0.64 4.53 16.10
C ALA A 246 -1.36 5.88 16.00
N PHE A 247 -2.69 5.90 16.09
CA PHE A 247 -3.50 7.12 16.07
C PHE A 247 -3.27 7.95 17.33
N PHE A 248 -3.38 7.36 18.52
CA PHE A 248 -3.11 8.08 19.76
C PHE A 248 -1.66 8.60 19.83
N SER A 249 -0.70 7.83 19.31
CA SER A 249 0.68 8.28 19.18
C SER A 249 0.88 9.44 18.20
N ALA A 250 0.03 9.55 17.17
CA ALA A 250 0.02 10.68 16.24
C ALA A 250 -0.64 11.93 16.82
N VAL A 251 -1.69 11.77 17.63
CA VAL A 251 -2.45 12.89 18.21
C VAL A 251 -1.76 13.47 19.44
N PHE A 252 -1.19 12.63 20.32
CA PHE A 252 -0.64 13.05 21.62
C PHE A 252 0.86 12.68 21.75
N PRO A 253 1.77 13.41 21.07
CA PRO A 253 3.19 13.10 21.12
C PRO A 253 3.82 13.34 22.52
N ALA A 254 3.25 14.22 23.35
CA ALA A 254 3.81 14.57 24.65
C ALA A 254 3.51 13.54 25.77
N SER A 255 2.51 12.69 25.61
CA SER A 255 2.14 11.66 26.59
C SER A 255 2.84 10.31 26.36
N TRP A 256 3.54 10.14 25.22
CA TRP A 256 4.22 8.89 24.91
C TRP A 256 5.62 8.84 25.55
N PRO A 257 5.93 7.84 26.40
CA PRO A 257 7.28 7.67 26.93
C PRO A 257 8.29 7.41 25.81
N THR A 258 9.06 8.44 25.45
CA THR A 258 10.27 8.31 24.64
C THR A 258 11.36 7.61 25.45
N LEU A 259 12.10 6.69 24.84
CA LEU A 259 13.18 5.94 25.51
C LEU A 259 14.23 6.87 26.14
N ASP A 260 14.42 8.06 25.57
CA ASP A 260 15.33 9.10 26.05
C ASP A 260 14.94 9.62 27.45
N ASN A 261 13.64 9.80 27.71
CA ASN A 261 13.14 10.20 29.02
C ASN A 261 13.33 9.08 30.07
N ARG A 262 13.23 7.80 29.69
CA ARG A 262 13.51 6.68 30.61
C ARG A 262 14.99 6.60 31.01
N GLN A 263 15.91 6.94 30.11
CA GLN A 263 17.35 6.97 30.42
C GLN A 263 17.73 8.17 31.28
N HIS A 264 17.08 9.31 31.09
CA HIS A 264 17.26 10.46 31.98
C HIS A 264 16.72 10.20 33.40
N ASP A 265 15.60 9.49 33.54
CA ASP A 265 15.03 9.17 34.84
C ASP A 265 15.83 8.09 35.59
N TYR A 266 16.34 7.08 34.88
CA TYR A 266 17.27 6.08 35.44
C TYR A 266 18.63 6.68 35.87
N ARG A 267 19.10 7.75 35.22
CA ARG A 267 20.31 8.48 35.63
C ARG A 267 20.07 9.42 36.81
N ARG A 268 18.82 9.79 37.11
CA ARG A 268 18.44 10.69 38.21
C ARG A 268 18.10 9.99 39.51
N THR A 269 18.07 8.66 39.55
CA THR A 269 18.01 7.91 40.81
C THR A 269 19.43 7.54 41.25
N PRO A 270 20.14 8.42 42.00
CA PRO A 270 21.32 7.96 42.73
C PRO A 270 20.83 6.94 43.75
N GLY A 271 21.38 5.73 43.70
CA GLY A 271 21.16 4.73 44.73
C GLY A 271 21.47 5.33 46.09
N HIS A 272 20.44 5.45 46.93
CA HIS A 272 20.64 5.87 48.31
C HIS A 272 20.91 4.61 49.14
N PRO A 273 22.08 4.51 49.80
CA PRO A 273 22.41 3.37 50.65
C PRO A 273 21.62 3.44 51.96
N HIS A 274 21.15 2.27 52.40
CA HIS A 274 20.56 2.06 53.72
C HIS A 274 21.56 2.42 54.85
N HIS A 275 21.20 3.41 55.66
CA HIS A 275 21.54 3.64 57.09
C HIS A 275 20.79 4.94 57.47
N GLN A 276 20.15 5.17 58.62
CA GLN A 276 20.41 4.81 60.02
C GLN A 276 19.15 5.21 60.83
N SER A 277 18.63 4.35 61.71
CA SER A 277 18.61 4.49 63.19
C SER A 277 17.59 5.44 63.84
N VAL A 278 16.77 4.83 64.71
CA VAL A 278 16.36 5.30 66.06
C VAL A 278 15.52 6.57 66.14
N HIS A 279 14.22 6.40 66.42
CA HIS A 279 13.63 6.56 67.75
C HIS A 279 12.25 5.90 67.81
#